data_AF-A0A529Y1E0-F1
#
_entry.id   AF-A0A529Y1E0-F1
#
_cell.length_a   1.000
_cell.length_b   1.000
_cell.length_c   1.000
_cell.angle_alpha   90.00
_cell.angle_beta   90.00
_cell.angle_gamma   90.00
#
_symmetry.space_group_name_H-M   'P 1'
#
loop_
_entity.id
_entity.type
_entity.pdbx_description
1 polymer ?
#
loop_
_entity_poly.entity_id
_entity_poly.type
_entity_poly.pdbx_seq_one_letter_code
_entity_poly.pdbx_strand_id
1 'polypeptide(L)'
;ARSAALSGGTTMVVDFCLPAPQQSLLEALQMWDNKTSKAACDYSFHMAITWWGRQVFDEMATVVDRGITSFKHFMAYKGALMVDDDEMYASFQRCADLGALPLVHAENGDVVAALSQKLLAAGNNGPEGHAYSRPPEVEGEATNRAIMIADMAGVPLYVVHVSCEQSHEAIRRARQKGMRVFGEPLIQHLTLDETEYFNKDWD
;
A
#
# COMPACT_ATOMS: atom_id res chain seq x y z
N ALA A 1 10.53 -16.44 -4.93
CA ALA A 1 10.60 -15.40 -3.88
C ALA A 1 11.27 -15.91 -2.60
N ARG A 2 10.69 -16.88 -1.87
CA ARG A 2 11.16 -17.26 -0.52
C ARG A 2 12.55 -17.92 -0.46
N SER A 3 12.93 -18.73 -1.44
CA SER A 3 14.32 -19.25 -1.53
C SER A 3 15.34 -18.12 -1.76
N ALA A 4 14.98 -17.09 -2.52
CA ALA A 4 15.85 -15.92 -2.72
C ALA A 4 15.98 -15.09 -1.43
N ALA A 5 14.89 -14.96 -0.66
CA ALA A 5 14.91 -14.30 0.65
C ALA A 5 15.92 -14.98 1.60
N LEU A 6 15.87 -16.31 1.70
CA LEU A 6 16.83 -17.07 2.51
C LEU A 6 18.28 -16.90 2.04
N SER A 7 18.52 -16.91 0.73
CA SER A 7 19.86 -16.66 0.17
C SER A 7 20.43 -15.29 0.54
N GLY A 8 19.57 -14.31 0.80
CA GLY A 8 19.92 -12.96 1.26
C GLY A 8 19.90 -12.75 2.78
N GLY A 9 19.63 -13.80 3.57
CA GLY A 9 19.56 -13.72 5.04
C GLY A 9 18.19 -13.33 5.62
N THR A 10 17.17 -13.13 4.79
CA THR A 10 15.79 -12.86 5.24
C THR A 10 15.06 -14.17 5.55
N THR A 11 14.70 -14.36 6.82
CA THR A 11 14.12 -15.63 7.32
C THR A 11 12.59 -15.63 7.44
N MET A 12 11.93 -14.48 7.26
CA MET A 12 10.47 -14.37 7.27
C MET A 12 10.00 -13.37 6.20
N VAL A 13 8.87 -13.66 5.55
CA VAL A 13 8.23 -12.74 4.60
C VAL A 13 6.77 -12.50 4.98
N VAL A 14 6.30 -11.26 4.85
CA VAL A 14 4.86 -10.94 4.95
C VAL A 14 4.36 -10.52 3.57
N ASP A 15 3.46 -11.31 3.00
CA ASP A 15 2.95 -11.12 1.64
C ASP A 15 1.60 -10.38 1.67
N PHE A 16 1.16 -9.81 0.56
CA PHE A 16 -0.14 -9.14 0.48
C PHE A 16 -1.18 -10.08 -0.13
N CYS A 17 -2.20 -10.45 0.65
CA CYS A 17 -3.41 -11.07 0.13
C CYS A 17 -4.26 -10.00 -0.58
N LEU A 18 -4.52 -10.20 -1.87
CA LEU A 18 -5.19 -9.22 -2.74
C LEU A 18 -6.51 -9.81 -3.27
N PRO A 19 -7.65 -9.51 -2.62
CA PRO A 19 -8.95 -9.87 -3.16
C PRO A 19 -9.22 -9.15 -4.50
N ALA A 20 -9.82 -9.86 -5.44
CA ALA A 20 -10.40 -9.26 -6.64
C ALA A 20 -11.55 -8.30 -6.25
N PRO A 21 -11.97 -7.39 -7.15
CA PRO A 21 -13.11 -6.51 -6.87
C PRO A 21 -14.35 -7.31 -6.45
N GLN A 22 -14.97 -6.93 -5.32
CA GLN A 22 -16.15 -7.59 -4.73
C GLN A 22 -15.94 -9.04 -4.27
N GLN A 23 -14.69 -9.55 -4.26
CA GLN A 23 -14.38 -10.88 -3.73
C GLN A 23 -14.37 -10.84 -2.20
N SER A 24 -14.82 -11.94 -1.57
CA SER A 24 -14.66 -12.18 -0.13
C SER A 24 -13.18 -12.17 0.28
N LEU A 25 -12.88 -11.55 1.43
CA LEU A 25 -11.56 -11.58 2.04
C LEU A 25 -11.16 -13.01 2.42
N LEU A 26 -12.12 -13.83 2.83
CA LEU A 26 -11.87 -15.21 3.27
C LEU A 26 -11.56 -16.14 2.10
N GLU A 27 -12.25 -15.95 0.98
CA GLU A 27 -11.94 -16.67 -0.26
C GLU A 27 -10.55 -16.30 -0.78
N ALA A 28 -10.22 -15.00 -0.78
CA ALA A 28 -8.89 -14.53 -1.16
C ALA A 28 -7.82 -15.13 -0.22
N LEU A 29 -8.06 -15.14 1.09
CA LEU A 29 -7.13 -15.74 2.06
C LEU A 29 -6.90 -17.23 1.77
N GLN A 30 -7.96 -17.99 1.52
CA GLN A 30 -7.84 -19.41 1.17
C GLN A 30 -7.01 -19.62 -0.12
N MET A 31 -7.14 -18.73 -1.11
CA MET A 31 -6.31 -18.77 -2.31
C MET A 31 -4.83 -18.52 -1.99
N TRP A 32 -4.52 -17.61 -1.06
CA TRP A 32 -3.14 -17.34 -0.64
C TRP A 32 -2.55 -18.47 0.20
N ASP A 33 -3.34 -19.11 1.06
CA ASP A 33 -2.95 -20.34 1.77
C ASP A 33 -2.52 -21.42 0.75
N ASN A 34 -3.32 -21.63 -0.30
CA ASN A 34 -3.00 -22.61 -1.34
C ASN A 34 -1.70 -22.29 -2.09
N LYS A 35 -1.44 -21.01 -2.38
CA LYS A 35 -0.21 -20.53 -3.05
C LYS A 35 1.05 -20.71 -2.19
N THR A 36 0.91 -20.81 -0.87
CA THR A 36 2.04 -20.82 0.07
C THR A 36 2.41 -22.18 0.63
N SER A 37 1.72 -23.25 0.19
CA SER A 37 1.99 -24.65 0.55
C SER A 37 3.44 -25.14 0.37
N LYS A 38 4.25 -24.46 -0.44
CA LYS A 38 5.67 -24.77 -0.69
C LYS A 38 6.63 -23.67 -0.20
N ALA A 39 6.24 -22.91 0.81
CA ALA A 39 7.10 -21.85 1.36
C ALA A 39 8.41 -22.43 1.91
N ALA A 40 9.53 -21.82 1.56
CA ALA A 40 10.87 -22.23 1.99
C ALA A 40 11.26 -21.66 3.37
N CYS A 41 10.54 -20.66 3.87
CA CYS A 41 10.74 -19.99 5.15
C CYS A 41 9.39 -19.56 5.74
N ASP A 42 9.39 -19.11 6.99
CA ASP A 42 8.19 -18.65 7.69
C ASP A 42 7.55 -17.46 6.96
N TYR A 43 6.23 -17.38 7.03
CA TYR A 43 5.48 -16.33 6.36
C TYR A 43 4.22 -15.93 7.12
N SER A 44 3.73 -14.75 6.79
CA SER A 44 2.40 -14.27 7.17
C SER A 44 1.81 -13.43 6.04
N PHE A 45 0.63 -12.84 6.27
CA PHE A 45 -0.07 -12.01 5.29
C PHE A 45 -0.53 -10.68 5.88
N HIS A 46 -0.51 -9.65 5.04
CA HIS A 46 -1.39 -8.49 5.14
C HIS A 46 -2.64 -8.77 4.30
N MET A 47 -3.81 -8.30 4.73
CA MET A 47 -5.05 -8.39 3.92
C MET A 47 -5.35 -7.07 3.23
N ALA A 48 -5.46 -7.04 1.91
CA ALA A 48 -5.83 -5.81 1.22
C ALA A 48 -7.35 -5.55 1.28
N ILE A 49 -7.71 -4.30 1.50
CA ILE A 49 -9.07 -3.76 1.38
C ILE A 49 -9.12 -3.03 0.04
N THR A 50 -9.66 -3.70 -0.97
CA THR A 50 -9.75 -3.23 -2.38
C THR A 50 -11.14 -2.75 -2.76
N TRP A 51 -12.09 -2.89 -1.83
CA TRP A 51 -13.47 -2.41 -1.91
C TRP A 51 -14.03 -2.37 -0.48
N TRP A 52 -15.10 -1.59 -0.26
CA TRP A 52 -15.74 -1.49 1.05
C TRP A 52 -17.22 -1.86 1.02
N GLY A 53 -17.70 -2.49 2.10
CA GLY A 53 -19.09 -2.90 2.25
C GLY A 53 -19.32 -3.71 3.52
N ARG A 54 -20.59 -4.05 3.79
CA ARG A 54 -20.97 -4.79 5.01
C ARG A 54 -20.23 -6.11 5.17
N GLN A 55 -20.05 -6.84 4.06
CA GLN A 55 -19.32 -8.10 4.04
C GLN A 55 -17.87 -7.91 4.48
N VAL A 56 -17.14 -6.94 3.90
CA VAL A 56 -15.76 -6.63 4.27
C VAL A 56 -15.65 -6.28 5.75
N PHE A 57 -16.55 -5.42 6.24
CA PHE A 57 -16.61 -5.03 7.65
C PHE A 57 -16.73 -6.23 8.59
N ASP A 58 -17.61 -7.18 8.26
CA ASP A 58 -17.84 -8.38 9.07
C ASP A 58 -16.65 -9.36 8.95
N GLU A 59 -16.13 -9.58 7.74
CA GLU A 59 -15.03 -10.52 7.47
C GLU A 59 -13.68 -10.07 8.08
N MET A 60 -13.43 -8.77 8.24
CA MET A 60 -12.21 -8.26 8.89
C MET A 60 -11.98 -8.85 10.29
N ALA A 61 -13.05 -9.07 11.07
CA ALA A 61 -12.91 -9.70 12.39
C ALA A 61 -12.40 -11.14 12.26
N THR A 62 -12.98 -11.92 11.35
CA THR A 62 -12.55 -13.29 11.06
C THR A 62 -11.12 -13.34 10.53
N VAL A 63 -10.70 -12.36 9.73
CA VAL A 63 -9.32 -12.23 9.25
C VAL A 63 -8.35 -11.99 10.41
N VAL A 64 -8.73 -11.17 11.39
CA VAL A 64 -7.95 -10.96 12.63
C VAL A 64 -7.88 -12.24 13.47
N ASP A 65 -8.99 -12.96 13.64
CA ASP A 65 -9.03 -14.25 14.35
C ASP A 65 -8.13 -15.31 13.68
N ARG A 66 -7.92 -15.20 12.36
CA ARG A 66 -6.99 -16.03 11.58
C ARG A 66 -5.53 -15.61 11.71
N GLY A 67 -5.21 -14.60 12.53
CA GLY A 67 -3.85 -14.14 12.83
C GLY A 67 -3.32 -13.02 11.94
N ILE A 68 -4.16 -12.42 11.09
CA ILE A 68 -3.78 -11.29 10.24
C ILE A 68 -4.23 -9.98 10.89
N THR A 69 -3.28 -9.24 11.45
CA THR A 69 -3.54 -8.02 12.23
C THR A 69 -3.25 -6.72 11.47
N SER A 70 -3.19 -6.78 10.13
CA SER A 70 -2.83 -5.63 9.30
C SER A 70 -3.55 -5.62 7.96
N PHE A 71 -4.02 -4.44 7.56
CA PHE A 71 -4.91 -4.25 6.41
C PHE A 71 -4.38 -3.19 5.44
N LYS A 72 -4.19 -3.56 4.17
CA LYS A 72 -3.59 -2.70 3.14
C LYS A 72 -4.64 -1.96 2.33
N HIS A 73 -4.45 -0.65 2.18
CA HIS A 73 -5.31 0.25 1.41
C HIS A 73 -4.50 0.90 0.28
N PHE A 74 -5.17 1.23 -0.81
CA PHE A 74 -4.57 1.90 -1.97
C PHE A 74 -5.28 3.22 -2.22
N MET A 75 -4.52 4.32 -2.24
CA MET A 75 -5.01 5.64 -2.64
C MET A 75 -4.84 5.90 -4.15
N ALA A 76 -4.22 4.95 -4.84
CA ALA A 76 -3.99 4.95 -6.27
C ALA A 76 -4.52 3.68 -6.94
N TYR A 77 -4.23 3.52 -8.23
CA TYR A 77 -4.80 2.48 -9.09
C TYR A 77 -6.32 2.65 -9.27
N LYS A 78 -6.72 3.86 -9.67
CA LYS A 78 -8.11 4.23 -9.96
C LYS A 78 -8.77 3.22 -10.89
N GLY A 79 -9.93 2.70 -10.49
CA GLY A 79 -10.70 1.70 -11.23
C GLY A 79 -10.23 0.25 -11.05
N ALA A 80 -9.22 0.00 -10.20
CA ALA A 80 -8.74 -1.35 -9.89
C ALA A 80 -8.68 -1.64 -8.39
N LEU A 81 -7.89 -0.87 -7.63
CA LEU A 81 -7.65 -1.12 -6.19
C LEU A 81 -7.93 0.09 -5.31
N MET A 82 -8.09 1.28 -5.91
CA MET A 82 -8.26 2.54 -5.20
C MET A 82 -9.52 2.54 -4.34
N VAL A 83 -9.38 2.90 -3.07
CA VAL A 83 -10.49 3.28 -2.19
C VAL A 83 -10.56 4.80 -2.06
N ASP A 84 -11.76 5.32 -1.82
CA ASP A 84 -11.93 6.75 -1.52
C ASP A 84 -11.77 7.07 -0.01
N ASP A 85 -11.89 8.36 0.34
CA ASP A 85 -11.69 8.82 1.72
C ASP A 85 -12.79 8.34 2.67
N ASP A 86 -14.03 8.12 2.21
CA ASP A 86 -15.14 7.62 3.04
C ASP A 86 -14.93 6.14 3.36
N GLU A 87 -14.60 5.35 2.34
CA GLU A 87 -14.24 3.94 2.49
C GLU A 87 -13.00 3.77 3.39
N MET A 88 -11.97 4.61 3.19
CA MET A 88 -10.76 4.58 4.01
C MET A 88 -11.05 4.92 5.47
N TYR A 89 -11.84 5.97 5.73
CA TYR A 89 -12.18 6.36 7.09
C TYR A 89 -12.97 5.25 7.80
N ALA A 90 -13.99 4.68 7.14
CA ALA A 90 -14.77 3.58 7.69
C ALA A 90 -13.91 2.32 7.97
N SER A 91 -13.00 1.98 7.05
CA SER A 91 -12.07 0.87 7.24
C SER A 91 -11.06 1.12 8.35
N PHE A 92 -10.58 2.36 8.51
CA PHE A 92 -9.65 2.73 9.58
C PHE A 92 -10.31 2.70 10.95
N GLN A 93 -11.56 3.14 11.07
CA GLN A 93 -12.35 2.96 12.29
C GLN A 93 -12.50 1.48 12.63
N ARG A 94 -12.76 0.64 11.61
CA ARG A 94 -12.83 -0.81 11.81
C ARG A 94 -11.49 -1.41 12.25
N CYS A 95 -10.38 -0.93 11.70
CA CYS A 95 -9.05 -1.33 12.18
C CYS A 95 -8.84 -0.94 13.65
N ALA A 96 -9.29 0.26 14.06
CA ALA A 96 -9.23 0.70 15.46
C ALA A 96 -10.02 -0.23 16.39
N ASP A 97 -11.25 -0.59 16.03
CA ASP A 97 -12.12 -1.49 16.81
C ASP A 97 -11.50 -2.89 16.98
N LEU A 98 -10.80 -3.37 15.96
CA LEU A 98 -10.20 -4.70 15.94
C LEU A 98 -8.76 -4.75 16.49
N GLY A 99 -8.17 -3.59 16.82
CA GLY A 99 -6.76 -3.52 17.20
C GLY A 99 -5.79 -3.86 16.06
N ALA A 100 -6.20 -3.66 14.81
CA ALA A 100 -5.42 -3.92 13.61
C ALA A 100 -4.69 -2.67 13.09
N LEU A 101 -3.64 -2.87 12.30
CA LEU A 101 -2.82 -1.81 11.72
C LEU A 101 -3.18 -1.57 10.25
N PRO A 102 -3.72 -0.39 9.87
CA PRO A 102 -3.86 -0.02 8.48
C PRO A 102 -2.49 0.31 7.85
N LEU A 103 -2.24 -0.28 6.68
CA LEU A 103 -1.16 0.03 5.77
C LEU A 103 -1.72 0.82 4.59
N VAL A 104 -0.97 1.79 4.07
CA VAL A 104 -1.43 2.60 2.92
C VAL A 104 -0.36 2.73 1.85
N HIS A 105 -0.75 2.44 0.60
CA HIS A 105 -0.03 2.90 -0.59
C HIS A 105 -0.56 4.30 -0.92
N ALA A 106 0.26 5.30 -0.65
CA ALA A 106 -0.15 6.69 -0.60
C ALA A 106 0.36 7.48 -1.82
N GLU A 107 -0.32 7.37 -2.96
CA GLU A 107 -0.20 8.28 -4.10
C GLU A 107 -1.60 8.81 -4.43
N ASN A 108 -1.73 10.05 -4.91
CA ASN A 108 -3.03 10.57 -5.34
C ASN A 108 -3.47 9.92 -6.68
N GLY A 109 -4.34 8.92 -6.59
CA GLY A 109 -4.77 8.10 -7.73
C GLY A 109 -5.47 8.86 -8.86
N ASP A 110 -6.23 9.90 -8.54
CA ASP A 110 -6.90 10.73 -9.53
C ASP A 110 -5.91 11.54 -10.35
N VAL A 111 -4.95 12.18 -9.67
CA VAL A 111 -3.90 12.97 -10.32
C VAL A 111 -2.98 12.05 -11.16
N VAL A 112 -2.56 10.91 -10.61
CA VAL A 112 -1.72 9.93 -11.33
C VAL A 112 -2.43 9.42 -12.58
N ALA A 113 -3.73 9.10 -12.50
CA ALA A 113 -4.50 8.66 -13.67
C ALA A 113 -4.56 9.74 -14.75
N ALA A 114 -4.84 10.99 -14.36
CA ALA A 114 -4.91 12.11 -15.29
C ALA A 114 -3.55 12.42 -15.96
N LEU A 115 -2.46 12.43 -15.19
CA LEU A 115 -1.11 12.65 -15.71
C LEU A 115 -0.65 11.53 -16.63
N SER A 116 -0.95 10.26 -16.28
CA SER A 116 -0.65 9.10 -17.13
C SER A 116 -1.34 9.22 -18.49
N GLN A 117 -2.64 9.53 -18.50
CA GLN A 117 -3.40 9.72 -19.75
C GLN A 117 -2.85 10.88 -20.57
N LYS A 118 -2.49 12.00 -19.91
CA LYS A 118 -1.90 13.16 -20.58
C LYS A 118 -0.57 12.83 -21.26
N LEU A 119 0.32 12.09 -20.60
CA LEU A 119 1.63 11.74 -21.14
C LEU A 119 1.51 10.78 -22.33
N LEU A 120 0.65 9.76 -22.22
CA LEU A 120 0.36 8.85 -23.33
C LEU A 120 -0.24 9.59 -24.53
N ALA A 121 -1.18 10.50 -24.32
CA ALA A 121 -1.78 11.31 -25.38
C ALA A 121 -0.77 12.25 -26.06
N ALA A 122 0.26 12.69 -25.32
CA ALA A 122 1.36 13.49 -25.85
C ALA A 122 2.46 12.66 -26.54
N GLY A 123 2.29 11.32 -26.62
CA GLY A 123 3.28 10.41 -27.19
C GLY A 123 4.48 10.11 -26.29
N ASN A 124 4.45 10.53 -25.02
CA ASN A 124 5.46 10.17 -24.02
C ASN A 124 5.06 8.83 -23.40
N ASN A 125 5.53 7.75 -24.02
CA ASN A 125 5.16 6.36 -23.72
C ASN A 125 6.35 5.48 -23.31
N GLY A 126 7.53 6.08 -23.07
CA GLY A 126 8.69 5.40 -22.52
C GLY A 126 8.60 5.16 -21.00
N PRO A 127 9.54 4.37 -20.43
CA PRO A 127 9.59 4.09 -18.98
C PRO A 127 9.66 5.35 -18.12
N GLU A 128 10.35 6.39 -18.56
CA GLU A 128 10.43 7.69 -17.91
C GLU A 128 9.07 8.37 -17.74
N GLY A 129 8.15 8.11 -18.67
CA GLY A 129 6.76 8.57 -18.58
C GLY A 129 6.06 8.04 -17.33
N HIS A 130 6.47 6.87 -16.82
CA HIS A 130 5.96 6.34 -15.56
C HIS A 130 6.32 7.27 -14.40
N ALA A 131 7.59 7.66 -14.25
CA ALA A 131 8.04 8.57 -13.19
C ALA A 131 7.39 9.96 -13.34
N TYR A 132 7.35 10.51 -14.56
CA TYR A 132 6.72 11.82 -14.82
C TYR A 132 5.23 11.86 -14.50
N SER A 133 4.53 10.71 -14.57
CA SER A 133 3.10 10.63 -14.27
C SER A 133 2.77 10.72 -12.77
N ARG A 134 3.79 10.64 -11.90
CA ARG A 134 3.64 10.52 -10.45
C ARG A 134 4.75 11.28 -9.70
N PRO A 135 4.88 12.61 -9.90
CA PRO A 135 5.92 13.37 -9.22
C PRO A 135 5.77 13.27 -7.69
N PRO A 136 6.85 13.39 -6.90
CA PRO A 136 6.85 13.20 -5.44
C PRO A 136 5.72 13.90 -4.66
N GLU A 137 5.24 15.05 -5.14
CA GLU A 137 4.12 15.78 -4.53
C GLU A 137 2.82 14.97 -4.45
N VAL A 138 2.55 14.05 -5.38
CA VAL A 138 1.36 13.19 -5.31
C VAL A 138 1.46 12.15 -4.20
N GLU A 139 2.69 11.74 -3.84
CA GLU A 139 2.94 10.84 -2.70
C GLU A 139 2.85 11.61 -1.38
N GLY A 140 3.45 12.81 -1.33
CA GLY A 140 3.40 13.70 -0.18
C GLY A 140 1.98 14.08 0.24
N GLU A 141 1.14 14.48 -0.73
CA GLU A 141 -0.28 14.81 -0.48
C GLU A 141 -1.04 13.63 0.11
N ALA A 142 -1.00 12.48 -0.58
CA ALA A 142 -1.73 11.29 -0.16
C ALA A 142 -1.25 10.77 1.20
N THR A 143 0.06 10.83 1.47
CA THR A 143 0.63 10.49 2.78
C THR A 143 0.06 11.40 3.87
N ASN A 144 0.06 12.71 3.65
CA ASN A 144 -0.49 13.66 4.62
C ASN A 144 -2.00 13.45 4.84
N ARG A 145 -2.76 13.15 3.78
CA ARG A 145 -4.20 12.87 3.87
C ARG A 145 -4.49 11.57 4.65
N ALA A 146 -3.79 10.48 4.35
CA ALA A 146 -3.94 9.22 5.08
C ALA A 146 -3.63 9.37 6.58
N ILE A 147 -2.57 10.13 6.92
CA ILE A 147 -2.23 10.45 8.31
C ILE A 147 -3.38 11.14 9.02
N MET A 148 -4.00 12.14 8.38
CA MET A 148 -5.14 12.86 8.96
C MET A 148 -6.33 11.92 9.20
N ILE A 149 -6.68 11.09 8.21
CA ILE A 149 -7.79 10.14 8.32
C ILE A 149 -7.53 9.13 9.47
N ALA A 150 -6.30 8.62 9.59
CA ALA A 150 -5.91 7.70 10.66
C ALA A 150 -5.97 8.35 12.05
N ASP A 151 -5.52 9.61 12.17
CA ASP A 151 -5.60 10.37 13.42
C ASP A 151 -7.05 10.58 13.87
N MET A 152 -7.95 10.94 12.93
CA MET A 152 -9.38 11.09 13.20
C MET A 152 -10.05 9.76 13.56
N ALA A 153 -9.61 8.64 12.98
CA ALA A 153 -10.07 7.30 13.32
C ALA A 153 -9.45 6.76 14.62
N GLY A 154 -8.46 7.43 15.21
CA GLY A 154 -7.80 6.99 16.44
C GLY A 154 -6.90 5.75 16.28
N VAL A 155 -6.44 5.45 15.06
CA VAL A 155 -5.67 4.24 14.72
C VAL A 155 -4.22 4.60 14.35
N PRO A 156 -3.20 3.78 14.68
CA PRO A 156 -1.88 3.95 14.10
C PRO A 156 -1.90 3.77 12.58
N LEU A 157 -0.96 4.36 11.86
CA LEU A 157 -0.84 4.22 10.40
C LEU A 157 0.55 3.72 10.01
N TYR A 158 0.61 2.84 9.01
CA TYR A 158 1.85 2.41 8.37
C TYR A 158 1.87 2.82 6.89
N VAL A 159 2.76 3.73 6.53
CA VAL A 159 2.95 4.16 5.14
C VAL A 159 3.98 3.26 4.49
N VAL A 160 3.55 2.43 3.55
CA VAL A 160 4.45 1.49 2.84
C VAL A 160 5.28 2.23 1.79
N HIS A 161 6.43 1.64 1.44
CA HIS A 161 7.31 2.06 0.34
C HIS A 161 7.49 3.59 0.16
N VAL A 162 7.78 4.29 1.26
CA VAL A 162 8.11 5.72 1.29
C VAL A 162 9.28 5.96 0.34
N SER A 163 9.09 6.83 -0.66
CA SER A 163 10.07 7.00 -1.75
C SER A 163 10.68 8.40 -1.84
N CYS A 164 10.10 9.41 -1.18
CA CYS A 164 10.50 10.80 -1.35
C CYS A 164 10.55 11.61 -0.04
N GLU A 165 11.18 12.79 -0.09
CA GLU A 165 11.24 13.70 1.06
C GLU A 165 9.86 14.26 1.43
N GLN A 166 8.95 14.45 0.47
CA GLN A 166 7.63 15.00 0.74
C GLN A 166 6.80 14.09 1.65
N SER A 167 6.78 12.77 1.37
CA SER A 167 6.10 11.80 2.23
C SER A 167 6.85 11.60 3.55
N HIS A 168 8.18 11.59 3.52
CA HIS A 168 8.99 11.54 4.74
C HIS A 168 8.78 12.77 5.65
N GLU A 169 8.64 13.97 5.09
CA GLU A 169 8.32 15.22 5.81
C GLU A 169 6.96 15.09 6.49
N ALA A 170 5.93 14.64 5.77
CA ALA A 170 4.60 14.45 6.32
C ALA A 170 4.61 13.49 7.52
N ILE A 171 5.32 12.36 7.39
CA ILE A 171 5.51 11.39 8.47
C ILE A 171 6.26 12.01 9.65
N ARG A 172 7.38 12.71 9.39
CA ARG A 172 8.21 13.35 10.42
C ARG A 172 7.42 14.40 11.20
N ARG A 173 6.69 15.28 10.51
CA ARG A 173 5.82 16.31 11.09
C ARG A 173 4.68 15.70 11.91
N ALA A 174 4.06 14.63 11.44
CA ALA A 174 3.01 13.92 12.19
C ALA A 174 3.55 13.31 13.49
N ARG A 175 4.70 12.62 13.41
CA ARG A 175 5.36 12.04 14.59
C ARG A 175 5.78 13.09 15.61
N GLN A 176 6.24 14.27 15.17
CA GLN A 176 6.55 15.40 16.06
C GLN A 176 5.33 15.92 16.83
N LYS A 177 4.11 15.72 16.31
CA LYS A 177 2.85 16.03 17.00
C LYS A 177 2.37 14.91 17.94
N GLY A 178 3.11 13.80 18.04
CA GLY A 178 2.73 12.63 18.84
C GLY A 178 1.83 11.62 18.13
N MET A 179 1.57 11.80 16.82
CA MET A 179 0.79 10.84 16.04
C MET A 179 1.54 9.52 15.86
N ARG A 180 0.81 8.41 15.84
CA ARG A 180 1.36 7.05 15.72
C ARG A 180 1.49 6.64 14.24
N VAL A 181 2.48 7.20 13.57
CA VAL A 181 2.73 6.95 12.13
C VAL A 181 4.08 6.26 11.93
N PHE A 182 4.09 5.17 11.15
CA PHE A 182 5.28 4.45 10.72
C PHE A 182 5.50 4.65 9.22
N GLY A 183 6.76 4.62 8.78
CA GLY A 183 7.13 4.73 7.37
C GLY A 183 8.16 3.67 6.99
N GLU A 184 7.99 3.06 5.82
CA GLU A 184 8.82 1.98 5.31
C GLU A 184 9.57 2.41 4.04
N PRO A 185 10.84 2.82 4.13
CA PRO A 185 11.66 2.97 2.93
C PRO A 185 12.06 1.59 2.39
N LEU A 186 11.99 1.42 1.07
CA LEU A 186 12.51 0.22 0.41
C LEU A 186 13.99 0.37 0.11
N ILE A 187 14.71 -0.75 0.04
CA ILE A 187 16.15 -0.73 -0.29
C ILE A 187 16.42 -0.06 -1.64
N GLN A 188 15.53 -0.24 -2.62
CA GLN A 188 15.62 0.41 -3.93
C GLN A 188 15.59 1.93 -3.81
N HIS A 189 14.69 2.50 -3.01
CA HIS A 189 14.62 3.96 -2.80
C HIS A 189 15.76 4.50 -1.93
N LEU A 190 16.51 3.63 -1.24
CA LEU A 190 17.68 4.00 -0.47
C LEU A 190 18.98 3.98 -1.28
N THR A 191 19.04 3.15 -2.33
CA THR A 191 20.30 2.86 -3.04
C THR A 191 20.26 3.11 -4.54
N LEU A 192 19.09 3.30 -5.13
CA LEU A 192 18.89 3.58 -6.56
C LEU A 192 18.11 4.89 -6.72
N ASP A 193 18.09 5.43 -7.93
CA ASP A 193 17.39 6.67 -8.26
C ASP A 193 16.77 6.61 -9.67
N GLU A 194 16.03 7.68 -10.02
CA GLU A 194 15.23 7.73 -11.25
C GLU A 194 16.05 7.73 -12.55
N THR A 195 17.37 7.92 -12.49
CA THR A 195 18.21 7.94 -13.69
C THR A 195 18.15 6.63 -14.49
N GLU A 196 17.81 5.52 -13.85
CA GLU A 196 17.57 4.23 -14.51
C GLU A 196 16.40 4.27 -15.51
N TYR A 197 15.39 5.12 -15.28
CA TYR A 197 14.28 5.29 -16.22
C TYR A 197 14.69 6.01 -17.51
N PHE A 198 15.84 6.68 -17.51
CA PHE A 198 16.36 7.40 -18.67
C PHE A 198 17.39 6.57 -19.46
N ASN A 199 17.51 5.29 -19.14
CA ASN A 199 18.38 4.38 -19.88
C ASN A 199 17.96 4.34 -21.36
N LYS A 200 18.96 4.31 -22.25
CA LYS A 200 18.73 4.20 -23.70
C LYS A 200 18.29 2.80 -24.11
N ASP A 201 18.61 1.80 -23.29
CA ASP A 201 18.13 0.44 -23.47
C ASP A 201 16.73 0.31 -22.85
N TRP A 202 15.82 -0.27 -23.61
CA TRP A 202 14.45 -0.51 -23.16
C TRP A 202 14.31 -1.93 -22.57
N ASP A 203 15.09 -2.87 -23.10
CA ASP A 203 15.10 -4.29 -22.68
C ASP A 203 16.05 -4.52 -21.48
#